data_AF-A0A2D8ZQZ5-F1
#
_entry.id   AF-A0A2D8ZQZ5-F1
#
_cell.length_a   1.000
_cell.length_b   1.000
_cell.length_c   1.000
_cell.angle_alpha   90.00
_cell.angle_beta   90.00
_cell.angle_gamma   90.00
#
_symmetry.space_group_name_H-M   'P 1'
#
loop_
_entity.id
_entity.type
_entity.pdbx_description
1 polymer ?
#
loop_
_entity_poly.entity_id
_entity_poly.type
_entity_poly.pdbx_seq_one_letter_code
_entity_poly.pdbx_strand_id
1 'polypeptide(L)'
;MKLRASVLASLTAAALTLCACTQMPATAPSVTSTAILSDRAPLQDLLDAGFDLEHVNDDFLFLKSGPALYRCLIIPGERPIFCTRLS
;
A
#
# COMPACT_ATOMS: atom_id res chain seq x y z
N MET A 1 -30.23 -22.36 46.22
CA MET A 1 -29.62 -22.90 44.98
C MET A 1 -30.29 -22.22 43.80
N LYS A 2 -29.51 -21.56 42.94
CA LYS A 2 -29.98 -20.63 41.90
C LYS A 2 -29.72 -21.28 40.54
N LEU A 3 -30.75 -21.81 39.89
CA LEU A 3 -30.67 -22.30 38.51
C LEU A 3 -31.72 -21.58 37.67
N ARG A 4 -31.26 -20.68 36.80
CA ARG A 4 -32.05 -20.17 35.68
C ARG A 4 -31.71 -21.05 34.49
N ALA A 5 -32.61 -21.98 34.18
CA ALA A 5 -32.56 -22.78 32.97
C ALA A 5 -33.37 -22.07 31.88
N SER A 6 -32.72 -21.98 30.72
CA SER A 6 -33.12 -21.37 29.47
C SER A 6 -34.31 -22.07 28.79
N VAL A 7 -34.63 -21.56 27.59
CA VAL A 7 -35.31 -22.21 26.44
C VAL A 7 -36.79 -21.76 26.28
N LEU A 8 -37.05 -20.74 25.47
CA LEU A 8 -37.31 -20.75 24.00
C LEU A 8 -38.74 -21.16 23.66
N ALA A 9 -39.52 -20.21 23.10
CA ALA A 9 -40.41 -20.43 21.95
C ALA A 9 -40.91 -19.06 21.44
N SER A 10 -40.47 -18.60 20.25
CA SER A 10 -41.13 -18.77 18.93
C SER A 10 -42.36 -17.85 18.79
N LEU A 11 -42.66 -17.10 17.74
CA LEU A 11 -42.33 -17.06 16.32
C LEU A 11 -42.64 -15.62 15.84
N THR A 12 -42.00 -15.11 14.79
CA THR A 12 -42.75 -14.67 13.60
C THR A 12 -41.83 -14.42 12.42
N ALA A 13 -42.28 -14.94 11.28
CA ALA A 13 -41.65 -14.94 9.99
C ALA A 13 -41.55 -13.54 9.37
N ALA A 14 -40.47 -13.30 8.64
CA ALA A 14 -40.45 -12.40 7.49
C ALA A 14 -39.40 -12.91 6.51
N ALA A 15 -39.84 -13.74 5.57
CA ALA A 15 -39.12 -13.96 4.34
C ALA A 15 -39.22 -12.67 3.51
N LEU A 16 -38.11 -12.15 3.00
CA LEU A 16 -38.05 -11.39 1.76
C LEU A 16 -36.62 -11.36 1.23
N THR A 17 -36.43 -12.18 0.19
CA THR A 17 -35.77 -11.86 -1.09
C THR A 17 -34.29 -11.47 -1.11
N LEU A 18 -33.53 -12.37 -1.75
CA LEU A 18 -32.46 -12.13 -2.73
C LEU A 18 -31.65 -10.83 -2.58
N CYS A 19 -30.40 -10.99 -2.15
CA CYS A 19 -29.32 -10.32 -2.87
C CYS A 19 -28.17 -11.31 -3.02
N ALA A 20 -28.12 -11.92 -4.22
CA ALA A 20 -26.91 -12.52 -4.74
C ALA A 20 -25.89 -11.38 -4.91
N CYS A 21 -25.08 -11.13 -3.90
CA CYS A 21 -23.87 -10.34 -4.06
C CYS A 21 -22.84 -11.28 -4.68
N THR A 22 -22.86 -11.30 -6.00
CA THR A 22 -21.80 -11.82 -6.86
C THR A 22 -20.44 -11.57 -6.22
N GLN A 23 -19.67 -12.65 -6.02
CA GLN A 23 -18.24 -12.59 -5.75
C GLN A 23 -17.61 -11.72 -6.84
N MET A 24 -17.36 -10.45 -6.52
CA MET A 24 -16.44 -9.62 -7.28
C MET A 24 -15.11 -10.39 -7.24
N PRO A 25 -14.50 -10.74 -8.38
CA PRO A 25 -13.13 -11.20 -8.37
C PRO A 25 -12.36 -10.07 -7.71
N ALA A 26 -11.78 -10.34 -6.54
CA ALA A 26 -10.79 -9.47 -5.94
C ALA A 26 -9.72 -9.31 -7.01
N THR A 27 -9.81 -8.19 -7.72
CA THR A 27 -8.87 -7.81 -8.74
C THR A 27 -7.59 -7.70 -7.96
N ALA A 28 -6.69 -8.67 -8.15
CA ALA A 28 -5.35 -8.58 -7.63
C ALA A 28 -4.87 -7.16 -7.97
N PRO A 29 -4.22 -6.43 -7.04
CA PRO A 29 -3.55 -5.22 -7.46
C PRO A 29 -2.59 -5.66 -8.56
N SER A 30 -2.95 -5.35 -9.80
CA SER A 30 -2.03 -5.44 -10.92
C SER A 30 -0.95 -4.47 -10.51
N VAL A 31 0.14 -5.03 -9.96
CA VAL A 31 1.41 -4.37 -9.82
C VAL A 31 1.71 -3.88 -11.21
N THR A 32 1.29 -2.64 -11.46
CA THR A 32 1.71 -1.92 -12.62
C THR A 32 3.16 -1.73 -12.29
N SER A 33 4.03 -2.59 -12.84
CA SER A 33 5.45 -2.33 -12.92
C SER A 33 5.57 -1.10 -13.80
N THR A 34 5.28 0.07 -13.22
CA THR A 34 5.64 1.35 -13.75
C THR A 34 7.15 1.28 -13.78
N ALA A 35 7.70 0.86 -14.91
CA ALA A 35 9.10 0.94 -15.18
C ALA A 35 9.43 2.42 -14.96
N ILE A 36 10.06 2.72 -13.81
CA ILE A 36 10.49 4.08 -13.46
C ILE A 36 11.68 4.36 -14.37
N LEU A 37 11.35 4.65 -15.64
CA LEU A 37 12.22 5.14 -16.70
C LEU A 37 12.32 6.68 -16.64
N SER A 38 11.70 7.28 -15.63
CA SER A 38 11.76 8.72 -15.43
C SER A 38 13.04 9.04 -14.68
N ASP A 39 13.85 9.94 -15.24
CA ASP A 39 15.07 10.48 -14.63
C ASP A 39 14.80 11.04 -13.22
N ARG A 40 13.55 11.41 -12.95
CA ARG A 40 13.08 11.93 -11.67
C ARG A 40 11.86 11.16 -11.17
N ALA A 41 11.91 10.68 -9.94
CA ALA A 41 10.83 9.96 -9.27
C ALA A 41 10.64 10.47 -7.83
N PRO A 42 9.42 10.51 -7.29
CA PRO A 42 9.23 10.83 -5.89
C PRO A 42 9.78 9.69 -5.00
N LEU A 43 10.27 10.05 -3.82
CA LEU A 43 10.85 9.11 -2.86
C LEU A 43 9.90 7.96 -2.52
N GLN A 44 8.61 8.25 -2.41
CA GLN A 44 7.59 7.28 -2.04
C GLN A 44 7.47 6.16 -3.09
N ASP A 45 7.34 6.53 -4.37
CA ASP A 45 7.26 5.56 -5.47
C ASP A 45 8.51 4.67 -5.57
N LEU A 46 9.70 5.19 -5.25
CA LEU A 46 10.92 4.39 -5.22
C LEU A 46 10.92 3.37 -4.07
N LEU A 47 10.47 3.77 -2.88
CA LEU A 47 10.34 2.87 -1.74
C LEU A 47 9.28 1.79 -2.01
N ASP A 48 8.15 2.18 -2.59
CA ASP A 48 7.06 1.26 -2.98
C ASP A 48 7.50 0.31 -4.12
N ALA A 49 8.40 0.75 -4.99
CA ALA A 49 9.03 -0.07 -6.01
C ALA A 49 10.13 -1.01 -5.47
N GLY A 50 10.46 -0.92 -4.18
CA GLY A 50 11.45 -1.78 -3.53
C GLY A 50 12.89 -1.32 -3.70
N PHE A 51 13.14 -0.01 -3.83
CA PHE A 51 14.49 0.53 -3.69
C PHE A 51 14.90 0.59 -2.22
N ASP A 52 16.08 0.06 -1.92
CA ASP A 52 16.65 0.08 -0.58
C ASP A 52 17.52 1.32 -0.37
N LEU A 53 17.53 1.83 0.87
CA LEU A 53 18.42 2.91 1.26
C LEU A 53 19.87 2.39 1.35
N GLU A 54 20.74 2.84 0.45
CA GLU A 54 22.15 2.44 0.41
C GLU A 54 23.01 3.34 1.30
N HIS A 55 22.79 4.65 1.23
CA HIS A 55 23.61 5.63 1.93
C HIS A 55 22.84 6.92 2.24
N VAL A 56 23.22 7.58 3.32
CA VAL A 56 22.70 8.90 3.73
C VAL A 56 23.90 9.82 3.92
N ASN A 57 23.87 10.97 3.28
CA ASN A 57 24.89 12.00 3.44
C ASN A 57 24.24 13.38 3.55
N ASP A 58 24.31 13.98 4.74
CA ASP A 58 23.70 15.28 5.04
C ASP A 58 22.23 15.31 4.60
N ASP A 59 21.90 16.15 3.62
CA ASP A 59 20.57 16.32 3.05
C ASP A 59 20.27 15.33 1.91
N PHE A 60 21.16 14.39 1.61
CA PHE A 60 21.00 13.45 0.50
C PHE A 60 20.71 12.02 0.97
N LEU A 61 19.70 11.39 0.35
CA LEU A 61 19.42 9.96 0.45
C LEU A 61 19.79 9.27 -0.85
N PHE A 62 20.51 8.16 -0.77
CA PHE A 62 20.86 7.33 -1.91
C PHE A 62 20.08 6.01 -1.84
N LEU A 63 19.35 5.72 -2.90
CA LEU A 63 18.47 4.56 -3.03
C LEU A 63 18.95 3.67 -4.16
N LYS A 64 19.00 2.37 -3.92
CA LYS A 64 19.49 1.39 -4.90
C LYS A 64 18.55 0.22 -5.05
N SER A 65 18.39 -0.23 -6.29
CA SER A 65 17.73 -1.48 -6.62
C SER A 65 18.43 -2.11 -7.82
N GLY A 66 19.13 -3.23 -7.58
CA GLY A 66 19.98 -3.85 -8.59
C GLY A 66 21.03 -2.87 -9.16
N PRO A 67 21.04 -2.59 -10.48
CA PRO A 67 21.96 -1.64 -11.10
C PRO A 67 21.49 -0.17 -11.04
N ALA A 68 20.23 0.08 -10.63
CA ALA A 68 19.67 1.42 -10.60
C ALA A 68 20.02 2.13 -9.29
N LEU A 69 20.51 3.36 -9.40
CA LEU A 69 20.84 4.23 -8.26
C LEU A 69 20.09 5.55 -8.38
N TYR A 70 19.49 6.01 -7.30
CA TYR A 70 18.80 7.31 -7.19
C TYR A 70 19.38 8.13 -6.05
N ARG A 71 19.35 9.45 -6.20
CA ARG A 71 19.69 10.42 -5.16
C ARG A 71 18.54 11.37 -4.91
N CYS A 72 18.06 11.41 -3.68
CA CYS A 72 17.03 12.34 -3.23
C CYS A 72 17.67 13.48 -2.43
N LEU A 73 17.17 14.69 -2.60
CA LEU A 73 17.51 15.83 -1.75
C LEU A 73 16.38 16.08 -0.76
N ILE A 74 16.71 16.11 0.52
CA ILE A 74 15.79 16.35 1.63
C ILE A 74 15.86 17.83 1.98
N ILE A 75 14.83 18.57 1.60
CA ILE A 75 14.68 19.97 1.99
C ILE A 75 13.67 20.02 3.14
N PRO A 76 14.06 20.51 4.34
CA PRO A 76 13.15 20.62 5.47
C PRO A 76 11.88 21.41 5.11
N GLY A 77 10.72 20.79 5.29
CA GLY A 77 9.42 21.41 5.01
C GLY A 77 8.93 21.28 3.56
N GLU A 78 9.75 20.78 2.63
CA GLU A 78 9.33 20.55 1.24
C GLU A 78 8.83 19.11 1.03
N ARG A 79 7.62 18.98 0.48
CA ARG A 79 7.05 17.69 0.04
C ARG A 79 6.28 17.88 -1.28
N PRO A 80 6.28 16.89 -2.19
CA PRO A 80 6.98 15.61 -2.08
C PRO A 80 8.48 15.71 -2.37
N ILE A 81 9.25 14.77 -1.80
CA ILE A 81 10.69 14.67 -2.00
C ILE A 81 10.92 13.98 -3.34
N PHE A 82 11.71 14.60 -4.20
CA PHE A 82 12.07 14.02 -5.50
C PHE A 82 13.50 13.52 -5.50
N CYS A 83 13.69 12.42 -6.23
CA CYS A 83 14.95 11.73 -6.41
C CYS A 83 15.32 11.73 -7.90
N THR A 84 16.60 11.92 -8.18
CA THR A 84 17.16 11.89 -9.53
C THR A 84 17.95 10.61 -9.73
N ARG A 85 17.78 9.97 -10.88
CA ARG A 85 18.52 8.76 -11.24
C ARG A 85 19.99 9.09 -11.53
N LEU A 86 20.90 8.26 -11.05
CA LEU A 86 22.35 8.40 -11.22
C LEU A 86 22.95 7.38 -12.20
N SER A 87 22.36 6.18 -12.32
CA SER A 87 22.76 5.17 -13.31
C SER A 87 21.64 4.20 -13.69
#